data_AF-A0A966XZV7-F1
#
_entry.id   AF-A0A966XZV7-F1
#
_cell.length_a   1.000
_cell.length_b   1.000
_cell.length_c   1.000
_cell.angle_alpha   90.00
_cell.angle_beta   90.00
_cell.angle_gamma   90.00
#
_symmetry.space_group_name_H-M   'P 1'
#
loop_
_entity.id
_entity.type
_entity.pdbx_description
1 polymer ?
#
loop_
_entity_poly.entity_id
_entity_poly.type
_entity_poly.pdbx_seq_one_letter_code
_entity_poly.pdbx_strand_id
1 'polypeptide(L)'
;MNTLTRIDTHVFNVSPKTNWVFISATDSDGAVGWGEASLIGWEPMLVAAAAHLAPDWLGLSLDDAASQLRVSPQSPGGLVGNTVTSAVLQAVASLLVQARRVQPTSVLGPTRRTQVALYANINRATRLRTPEGFVATARRAQAQGFSALGFLFGRYIHQIVDVPVGLIDNAWGGSAAEAWVRRSSLEKDPRFATLLENTVKTEAQKTSPQAKTDYEEALLKHKVAAEAAKAAGTPPPRPPQPPEAWLSGNSRPGNIFNGIVNPTLGYGIKGVIWYQGESNASRASEYGQLFPFMVEEWRKEWKQGNFPFYWVQLADFMKEDPTPVDSAWAELRESQTKTM
;
A
#
# COMPACT_ATOMS: atom_id res chain seq x y z
N MET A 1 -41.29 -5.28 -5.22
CA MET A 1 -39.87 -5.04 -4.94
C MET A 1 -39.13 -5.21 -6.25
N ASN A 2 -38.30 -4.24 -6.62
CA ASN A 2 -37.51 -4.31 -7.85
C ASN A 2 -36.55 -5.50 -7.75
N THR A 3 -36.48 -6.31 -8.81
CA THR A 3 -35.57 -7.46 -8.88
C THR A 3 -34.50 -7.24 -9.94
N LEU A 4 -33.33 -7.84 -9.76
CA LEU A 4 -32.27 -7.79 -10.76
C LEU A 4 -32.64 -8.62 -12.00
N THR A 5 -32.65 -8.00 -13.18
CA THR A 5 -33.06 -8.66 -14.43
C THR A 5 -31.91 -8.86 -15.40
N ARG A 6 -30.87 -8.04 -15.33
CA ARG A 6 -29.69 -8.15 -16.21
C ARG A 6 -28.43 -7.63 -15.52
N ILE A 7 -27.30 -8.26 -15.81
CA ILE A 7 -25.96 -7.82 -15.40
C ILE A 7 -25.06 -7.88 -16.64
N ASP A 8 -24.47 -6.74 -17.00
CA ASP A 8 -23.61 -6.60 -18.18
C ASP A 8 -22.23 -6.07 -17.77
N THR A 9 -21.18 -6.51 -18.45
CA THR A 9 -19.81 -6.04 -18.24
C THR A 9 -19.34 -5.18 -19.40
N HIS A 10 -18.70 -4.06 -19.08
CA HIS A 10 -18.25 -3.05 -20.03
C HIS A 10 -16.75 -2.79 -19.84
N VAL A 11 -15.98 -2.89 -20.91
CA VAL A 11 -14.53 -2.63 -20.89
C VAL A 11 -14.24 -1.40 -21.74
N PHE A 12 -13.63 -0.38 -21.13
CA PHE A 12 -13.28 0.87 -21.79
C PHE A 12 -11.75 1.02 -21.83
N ASN A 13 -11.19 1.21 -23.03
CA ASN A 13 -9.78 1.57 -23.17
C ASN A 13 -9.62 3.08 -22.88
N VAL A 14 -9.01 3.42 -21.74
CA VAL A 14 -8.89 4.82 -21.28
C VAL A 14 -7.50 5.38 -21.56
N SER A 15 -6.48 4.52 -21.60
CA SER A 15 -5.13 4.88 -22.03
C SER A 15 -4.40 3.66 -22.61
N PRO A 16 -3.23 3.85 -23.26
CA PRO A 16 -2.42 2.73 -23.76
C PRO A 16 -2.03 1.69 -22.71
N LYS A 17 -2.09 2.04 -21.41
CA LYS A 17 -1.73 1.15 -20.29
C LYS A 17 -2.89 0.87 -19.34
N THR A 18 -4.11 1.31 -19.66
CA THR A 18 -5.22 1.27 -18.70
C THR A 18 -6.53 1.03 -19.41
N ASN A 19 -7.16 -0.09 -19.07
CA ASN A 19 -8.58 -0.29 -19.31
C ASN A 19 -9.33 -0.12 -17.99
N TRP A 20 -10.54 0.42 -18.07
CA TRP A 20 -11.50 0.40 -16.98
C TRP A 20 -12.57 -0.64 -17.26
N VAL A 21 -12.98 -1.35 -16.23
CA VAL A 21 -14.06 -2.34 -16.31
C VAL A 21 -15.19 -1.87 -15.42
N PHE A 22 -16.39 -1.79 -15.97
CA PHE A 22 -17.61 -1.46 -15.23
C PHE A 22 -18.62 -2.59 -15.36
N ILE A 23 -19.42 -2.78 -14.33
CA ILE A 23 -20.57 -3.66 -14.36
C ILE A 23 -21.83 -2.81 -14.22
N SER A 24 -22.79 -3.03 -15.12
CA SER A 24 -24.13 -2.45 -15.02
C SER A 24 -25.13 -3.52 -14.60
N ALA A 25 -26.01 -3.19 -13.66
CA ALA A 25 -27.14 -4.03 -13.28
C ALA A 25 -28.45 -3.32 -13.69
N THR A 26 -29.38 -4.05 -14.31
CA THR A 26 -30.72 -3.56 -14.67
C THR A 26 -31.75 -4.18 -13.73
N ASP A 27 -32.71 -3.40 -13.25
CA ASP A 27 -33.82 -3.90 -12.43
C ASP A 27 -35.09 -4.21 -13.25
N SER A 28 -36.14 -4.68 -12.58
CA SER A 28 -37.43 -5.02 -13.19
C SER A 28 -38.19 -3.84 -13.79
N ASP A 29 -37.85 -2.62 -13.38
CA ASP A 29 -38.47 -1.38 -13.87
C ASP A 29 -37.63 -0.75 -15.00
N GLY A 30 -36.51 -1.39 -15.37
CA GLY A 30 -35.60 -0.94 -16.41
C GLY A 30 -34.57 0.10 -15.95
N ALA A 31 -34.48 0.41 -14.66
CA ALA A 31 -33.46 1.29 -14.13
C ALA A 31 -32.09 0.60 -14.19
N VAL A 32 -31.02 1.38 -14.37
CA VAL A 32 -29.65 0.86 -14.49
C VAL A 32 -28.77 1.44 -13.39
N GLY A 33 -28.15 0.56 -12.60
CA GLY A 33 -27.11 0.88 -11.64
C GLY A 33 -25.73 0.52 -12.19
N TRP A 34 -24.71 1.21 -11.71
CA TRP A 34 -23.33 1.04 -12.15
C TRP A 34 -22.39 0.78 -10.98
N GLY A 35 -21.42 -0.10 -11.21
CA GLY A 35 -20.31 -0.34 -10.31
C GLY A 35 -19.00 -0.54 -11.07
N GLU A 36 -17.89 -0.33 -10.38
CA GLU A 36 -16.55 -0.33 -10.95
C GLU A 36 -15.79 -1.60 -10.54
N ALA A 37 -15.16 -2.24 -11.54
CA ALA A 37 -14.53 -3.55 -11.43
C ALA A 37 -13.09 -3.56 -12.00
N SER A 38 -12.42 -2.40 -12.13
CA SER A 38 -11.15 -2.35 -12.86
C SER A 38 -10.03 -3.03 -12.08
N LEU A 39 -9.39 -3.97 -12.75
CA LEU A 39 -8.17 -4.60 -12.28
C LEU A 39 -7.24 -4.74 -13.49
N ILE A 40 -6.27 -3.83 -13.60
CA ILE A 40 -5.46 -3.66 -14.82
C ILE A 40 -4.78 -4.97 -15.20
N GLY A 41 -5.02 -5.41 -16.44
CA GLY A 41 -4.52 -6.66 -16.99
C GLY A 41 -5.44 -7.86 -16.76
N TRP A 42 -6.42 -7.78 -15.84
CA TRP A 42 -7.38 -8.84 -15.47
C TRP A 42 -8.71 -8.73 -16.23
N GLU A 43 -8.80 -7.91 -17.27
CA GLU A 43 -10.07 -7.57 -17.92
C GLU A 43 -10.83 -8.79 -18.47
N PRO A 44 -10.20 -9.74 -19.20
CA PRO A 44 -10.91 -10.91 -19.70
C PRO A 44 -11.41 -11.82 -18.57
N MET A 45 -10.63 -11.94 -17.49
CA MET A 45 -11.03 -12.65 -16.27
C MET A 45 -12.24 -12.03 -15.59
N LEU A 46 -12.29 -10.70 -15.50
CA LEU A 46 -13.41 -9.98 -14.91
C LEU A 46 -14.69 -10.21 -15.72
N VAL A 47 -14.60 -10.15 -17.06
CA VAL A 47 -15.72 -10.45 -17.97
C VAL A 47 -16.21 -11.89 -17.77
N ALA A 48 -15.30 -12.86 -17.76
CA ALA A 48 -15.65 -14.27 -17.58
C ALA A 48 -16.25 -14.54 -16.19
N ALA A 49 -15.68 -13.97 -15.14
CA ALA A 49 -16.18 -14.11 -13.78
C ALA A 49 -17.55 -13.45 -13.60
N ALA A 50 -17.78 -12.28 -14.19
CA ALA A 50 -19.09 -11.63 -14.18
C ALA A 50 -20.15 -12.47 -14.91
N ALA A 51 -19.83 -13.03 -16.08
CA ALA A 51 -20.74 -13.92 -16.80
C ALA A 51 -21.04 -15.21 -16.01
N HIS A 52 -20.06 -15.73 -15.27
CA HIS A 52 -20.23 -16.94 -14.46
C HIS A 52 -21.08 -16.70 -13.20
N LEU A 53 -20.87 -15.57 -12.51
CA LEU A 53 -21.52 -15.27 -11.22
C LEU A 53 -22.89 -14.60 -11.38
N ALA A 54 -23.12 -13.86 -12.47
CA ALA A 54 -24.36 -13.11 -12.67
C ALA A 54 -25.64 -13.95 -12.50
N PRO A 55 -25.75 -15.19 -13.03
CA PRO A 55 -26.97 -16.00 -12.88
C PRO A 55 -27.41 -16.23 -11.44
N ASP A 56 -26.47 -16.29 -10.49
CA ASP A 56 -26.77 -16.52 -9.06
C ASP A 56 -27.48 -15.32 -8.41
N TRP A 57 -27.44 -14.15 -9.06
CA TRP A 57 -27.99 -12.89 -8.53
C TRP A 57 -29.23 -12.40 -9.27
N LEU A 58 -29.50 -12.93 -10.47
CA LEU A 58 -30.70 -12.57 -11.22
C LEU A 58 -31.96 -13.06 -10.50
N GLY A 59 -33.00 -12.22 -10.48
CA GLY A 59 -34.26 -12.48 -9.78
C GLY A 59 -34.25 -12.11 -8.30
N LEU A 60 -33.08 -11.88 -7.68
CA LEU A 60 -33.02 -11.35 -6.32
C LEU A 60 -33.66 -9.97 -6.25
N SER A 61 -34.39 -9.69 -5.17
CA SER A 61 -34.78 -8.32 -4.86
C SER A 61 -33.55 -7.47 -4.60
N LEU A 62 -33.63 -6.15 -4.82
CA LEU A 62 -32.48 -5.27 -4.55
C LEU A 62 -32.00 -5.35 -3.09
N ASP A 63 -32.92 -5.54 -2.13
CA ASP A 63 -32.60 -5.69 -0.72
C ASP A 63 -31.92 -7.03 -0.42
N ASP A 64 -32.39 -8.11 -1.05
CA ASP A 64 -31.76 -9.43 -0.95
C ASP A 64 -30.36 -9.41 -1.55
N ALA A 65 -30.19 -8.85 -2.74
CA ALA A 65 -28.88 -8.69 -3.37
C ALA A 65 -27.93 -7.87 -2.48
N ALA A 66 -28.39 -6.75 -1.91
CA ALA A 66 -27.59 -5.94 -0.99
C ALA A 66 -27.22 -6.67 0.30
N SER A 67 -28.01 -7.64 0.75
CA SER A 67 -27.73 -8.44 1.95
C SER A 67 -26.86 -9.68 1.68
N GLN A 68 -26.98 -10.28 0.51
CA GLN A 68 -26.29 -11.53 0.15
C GLN A 68 -24.93 -11.30 -0.51
N LEU A 69 -24.79 -10.23 -1.30
CA LEU A 69 -23.50 -9.88 -1.92
C LEU A 69 -22.52 -9.45 -0.83
N ARG A 70 -21.54 -10.32 -0.57
CA ARG A 70 -20.47 -10.09 0.41
C ARG A 70 -19.13 -10.38 -0.22
N VAL A 71 -18.22 -9.42 -0.08
CA VAL A 71 -16.82 -9.60 -0.43
C VAL A 71 -16.07 -10.06 0.81
N SER A 72 -15.30 -11.13 0.68
CA SER A 72 -14.44 -11.65 1.75
C SER A 72 -13.14 -12.12 1.12
N PRO A 73 -11.98 -11.93 1.77
CA PRO A 73 -10.73 -12.49 1.27
C PRO A 73 -10.79 -14.02 1.07
N GLN A 74 -11.72 -14.70 1.75
CA GLN A 74 -11.97 -16.14 1.65
C GLN A 74 -13.07 -16.53 0.63
N SER A 75 -13.73 -15.58 -0.03
CA SER A 75 -14.79 -15.88 -0.99
C SER A 75 -14.25 -16.72 -2.16
N PRO A 76 -15.03 -17.71 -2.64
CA PRO A 76 -14.71 -18.42 -3.88
C PRO A 76 -14.49 -17.41 -5.03
N GLY A 77 -13.36 -17.54 -5.74
CA GLY A 77 -13.00 -16.64 -6.85
C GLY A 77 -11.91 -15.60 -6.54
N GLY A 78 -11.45 -15.50 -5.29
CA GLY A 78 -10.28 -14.69 -4.92
C GLY A 78 -10.42 -13.22 -5.31
N LEU A 79 -9.32 -12.59 -5.74
CA LEU A 79 -9.30 -11.17 -6.11
C LEU A 79 -10.31 -10.82 -7.23
N VAL A 80 -10.44 -11.68 -8.24
CA VAL A 80 -11.32 -11.43 -9.40
C VAL A 80 -12.77 -11.54 -9.01
N GLY A 81 -13.16 -12.64 -8.36
CA GLY A 81 -14.53 -12.85 -7.89
C GLY A 81 -14.98 -11.73 -6.96
N ASN A 82 -14.14 -11.36 -5.99
CA ASN A 82 -14.43 -10.23 -5.10
C ASN A 82 -14.56 -8.90 -5.83
N THR A 83 -13.76 -8.65 -6.86
CA THR A 83 -13.85 -7.42 -7.66
C THR A 83 -15.20 -7.35 -8.40
N VAL A 84 -15.63 -8.46 -9.01
CA VAL A 84 -16.94 -8.57 -9.67
C VAL A 84 -18.09 -8.39 -8.66
N THR A 85 -18.07 -9.14 -7.56
CA THR A 85 -19.09 -9.04 -6.50
C THR A 85 -19.16 -7.63 -5.92
N SER A 86 -18.03 -6.97 -5.71
CA SER A 86 -17.96 -5.56 -5.29
C SER A 86 -18.66 -4.65 -6.30
N ALA A 87 -18.38 -4.81 -7.60
CA ALA A 87 -18.98 -3.99 -8.64
C ALA A 87 -20.49 -4.22 -8.75
N VAL A 88 -20.98 -5.45 -8.62
CA VAL A 88 -22.44 -5.70 -8.57
C VAL A 88 -23.06 -5.09 -7.32
N LEU A 89 -22.41 -5.20 -6.16
CA LEU A 89 -22.89 -4.56 -4.92
C LEU A 89 -22.99 -3.03 -5.08
N GLN A 90 -22.01 -2.39 -5.74
CA GLN A 90 -22.07 -0.96 -6.08
C GLN A 90 -23.23 -0.64 -7.03
N ALA A 91 -23.45 -1.47 -8.06
CA ALA A 91 -24.56 -1.31 -8.99
C ALA A 91 -25.92 -1.46 -8.28
N VAL A 92 -26.07 -2.43 -7.37
CA VAL A 92 -27.26 -2.61 -6.52
C VAL A 92 -27.45 -1.40 -5.60
N ALA A 93 -26.39 -0.89 -4.97
CA ALA A 93 -26.48 0.32 -4.16
C ALA A 93 -26.94 1.52 -4.99
N SER A 94 -26.44 1.66 -6.23
CA SER A 94 -26.88 2.68 -7.19
C SER A 94 -28.37 2.53 -7.53
N LEU A 95 -28.87 1.31 -7.76
CA LEU A 95 -30.30 1.04 -7.99
C LEU A 95 -31.15 1.37 -6.76
N LEU A 96 -30.70 1.00 -5.55
CA LEU A 96 -31.41 1.32 -4.30
C LEU A 96 -31.53 2.83 -4.07
N VAL A 97 -30.48 3.58 -4.39
CA VAL A 97 -30.49 5.05 -4.34
C VAL A 97 -31.56 5.61 -5.28
N GLN A 98 -31.62 5.10 -6.51
CA GLN A 98 -32.60 5.52 -7.52
C GLN A 98 -34.04 5.14 -7.10
N ALA A 99 -34.27 3.88 -6.74
CA ALA A 99 -35.59 3.37 -6.36
C ALA A 99 -36.16 4.08 -5.12
N ARG A 100 -35.31 4.35 -4.12
CA ARG A 100 -35.73 5.01 -2.88
C ARG A 100 -35.71 6.54 -2.97
N ARG A 101 -35.14 7.12 -4.04
CA ARG A 101 -34.95 8.57 -4.22
C ARG A 101 -34.25 9.24 -3.04
N VAL A 102 -33.19 8.59 -2.56
CA VAL A 102 -32.41 9.05 -1.40
C VAL A 102 -31.02 9.54 -1.82
N GLN A 103 -30.28 10.12 -0.88
CA GLN A 103 -28.88 10.49 -1.12
C GLN A 103 -28.00 9.23 -1.25
N PRO A 104 -26.99 9.21 -2.15
CA PRO A 104 -26.12 8.04 -2.32
C PRO A 104 -25.47 7.54 -1.02
N THR A 105 -25.17 8.43 -0.08
CA THR A 105 -24.54 8.03 1.19
C THR A 105 -25.51 7.33 2.13
N SER A 106 -26.82 7.56 2.04
CA SER A 106 -27.77 7.02 3.03
C SER A 106 -27.96 5.51 2.91
N VAL A 107 -27.68 4.91 1.75
CA VAL A 107 -27.70 3.44 1.60
C VAL A 107 -26.49 2.78 2.26
N LEU A 108 -25.44 3.56 2.59
CA LEU A 108 -24.26 3.10 3.32
C LEU A 108 -24.36 3.33 4.84
N GLY A 109 -25.41 4.03 5.29
CA GLY A 109 -25.64 4.39 6.69
C GLY A 109 -25.53 5.90 6.98
N PRO A 110 -25.47 6.30 8.26
CA PRO A 110 -25.44 7.71 8.63
C PRO A 110 -24.12 8.38 8.22
N THR A 111 -24.23 9.53 7.55
CA THR A 111 -23.08 10.34 7.15
C THR A 111 -22.35 10.89 8.37
N ARG A 112 -21.13 10.39 8.64
CA ARG A 112 -20.27 10.90 9.72
C ARG A 112 -19.48 12.16 9.32
N ARG A 113 -19.21 12.34 8.03
CA ARG A 113 -18.52 13.49 7.45
C ARG A 113 -18.93 13.66 6.00
N THR A 114 -19.00 14.91 5.53
CA THR A 114 -19.37 15.24 4.15
C THR A 114 -18.16 15.40 3.22
N GLN A 115 -16.94 15.39 3.78
CA GLN A 115 -15.69 15.52 3.05
C GLN A 115 -14.64 14.56 3.62
N VAL A 116 -13.80 14.01 2.74
CA VAL A 116 -12.65 13.17 3.09
C VAL A 116 -11.42 13.82 2.48
N ALA A 117 -10.38 14.07 3.28
CA ALA A 117 -9.13 14.63 2.78
C ALA A 117 -8.40 13.61 1.88
N LEU A 118 -7.96 14.06 0.71
CA LEU A 118 -7.17 13.26 -0.24
C LEU A 118 -5.73 13.78 -0.30
N TYR A 119 -4.81 12.96 -0.81
CA TYR A 119 -3.43 13.37 -1.06
C TYR A 119 -3.10 13.28 -2.55
N ALA A 120 -2.19 14.15 -3.01
CA ALA A 120 -1.67 14.12 -4.37
C ALA A 120 -0.37 13.32 -4.43
N ASN A 121 -0.30 12.30 -5.31
CA ASN A 121 0.93 11.54 -5.52
C ASN A 121 1.85 12.26 -6.51
N ILE A 122 2.69 13.17 -6.00
CA ILE A 122 3.63 13.95 -6.83
C ILE A 122 4.59 13.04 -7.60
N ASN A 123 5.07 11.97 -6.96
CA ASN A 123 6.03 11.06 -7.57
C ASN A 123 5.48 10.37 -8.83
N ARG A 124 4.31 9.72 -8.74
CA ARG A 124 3.68 9.02 -9.87
C ARG A 124 3.11 9.97 -10.92
N ALA A 125 2.70 11.18 -10.52
CA ALA A 125 2.18 12.18 -11.44
C ALA A 125 3.27 12.93 -12.24
N THR A 126 4.53 12.88 -11.79
CA THR A 126 5.65 13.59 -12.43
C THR A 126 6.21 12.81 -13.61
N ARG A 127 5.92 13.28 -14.84
CA ARG A 127 6.45 12.71 -16.09
C ARG A 127 7.90 13.13 -16.36
N LEU A 128 8.23 14.41 -16.20
CA LEU A 128 9.58 14.92 -16.34
C LEU A 128 10.35 14.67 -15.04
N ARG A 129 11.24 13.67 -15.03
CA ARG A 129 11.96 13.21 -13.82
C ARG A 129 13.18 14.10 -13.49
N THR A 130 12.97 15.41 -13.41
CA THR A 130 13.96 16.41 -12.99
C THR A 130 13.41 17.23 -11.82
N PRO A 131 14.25 17.91 -11.00
CA PRO A 131 13.77 18.77 -9.93
C PRO A 131 12.67 19.74 -10.36
N GLU A 132 12.80 20.35 -11.54
CA GLU A 132 11.82 21.29 -12.11
C GLU A 132 10.48 20.60 -12.42
N GLY A 133 10.51 19.37 -12.93
CA GLY A 133 9.30 18.60 -13.21
C GLY A 133 8.53 18.21 -11.95
N PHE A 134 9.24 17.90 -10.87
CA PHE A 134 8.64 17.67 -9.55
C PHE A 134 8.03 18.96 -8.99
N VAL A 135 8.76 20.09 -9.05
CA VAL A 135 8.25 21.40 -8.61
C VAL A 135 6.99 21.79 -9.38
N ALA A 136 6.98 21.63 -10.71
CA ALA A 136 5.81 21.92 -11.53
C ALA A 136 4.60 21.07 -11.13
N THR A 137 4.81 19.78 -10.85
CA THR A 137 3.73 18.86 -10.43
C THR A 137 3.22 19.21 -9.03
N ALA A 138 4.10 19.55 -8.09
CA ALA A 138 3.73 20.02 -6.76
C ALA A 138 2.93 21.33 -6.83
N ARG A 139 3.35 22.31 -7.64
CA ARG A 139 2.59 23.57 -7.84
C ARG A 139 1.21 23.33 -8.43
N ARG A 140 1.05 22.39 -9.37
CA ARG A 140 -0.29 22.01 -9.88
C ARG A 140 -1.17 21.43 -8.78
N ALA A 141 -0.64 20.53 -7.95
CA ALA A 141 -1.38 19.98 -6.82
C ALA A 141 -1.78 21.07 -5.81
N GLN A 142 -0.86 21.98 -5.50
CA GLN A 142 -1.14 23.12 -4.62
C GLN A 142 -2.26 24.02 -5.17
N ALA A 143 -2.22 24.33 -6.47
CA ALA A 143 -3.28 25.11 -7.13
C ALA A 143 -4.65 24.41 -7.12
N GLN A 144 -4.68 23.08 -6.95
CA GLN A 144 -5.89 22.27 -6.78
C GLN A 144 -6.33 22.11 -5.31
N GLY A 145 -5.69 22.82 -4.38
CA GLY A 145 -6.04 22.81 -2.96
C GLY A 145 -5.37 21.69 -2.15
N PHE A 146 -4.48 20.89 -2.74
CA PHE A 146 -3.68 19.95 -1.97
C PHE A 146 -2.66 20.71 -1.13
N SER A 147 -2.67 20.44 0.17
CA SER A 147 -1.65 20.98 1.07
C SER A 147 -0.43 20.07 1.08
N ALA A 148 0.74 20.69 1.12
CA ALA A 148 1.96 19.98 1.44
C ALA A 148 2.05 19.88 2.97
N LEU A 149 1.46 18.83 3.55
CA LEU A 149 1.33 18.69 5.01
C LEU A 149 2.68 18.82 5.73
N GLY A 150 3.74 18.22 5.16
CA GLY A 150 5.12 18.43 5.62
C GLY A 150 5.56 19.89 5.55
N PHE A 151 5.26 20.60 4.45
CA PHE A 151 5.52 22.05 4.33
C PHE A 151 4.72 22.87 5.34
N LEU A 152 3.44 22.55 5.60
CA LEU A 152 2.66 23.26 6.62
C LEU A 152 3.27 23.10 8.00
N PHE A 153 3.72 21.89 8.33
CA PHE A 153 4.46 21.62 9.56
C PHE A 153 5.77 22.41 9.62
N GLY A 154 6.60 22.37 8.57
CA GLY A 154 7.84 23.15 8.52
C GLY A 154 7.62 24.66 8.57
N ARG A 155 6.57 25.17 7.91
CA ARG A 155 6.15 26.57 7.96
C ARG A 155 5.71 26.97 9.37
N TYR A 156 4.94 26.11 10.04
CA TYR A 156 4.50 26.36 11.41
C TYR A 156 5.69 26.42 12.38
N ILE A 157 6.65 25.49 12.26
CA ILE A 157 7.90 25.55 13.02
C ILE A 157 8.63 26.86 12.69
N HIS A 158 8.86 27.18 11.42
CA HIS A 158 9.54 28.40 10.99
C HIS A 158 8.91 29.66 11.61
N GLN A 159 7.59 29.76 11.64
CA GLN A 159 6.86 30.87 12.25
C GLN A 159 7.05 30.95 13.77
N ILE A 160 7.24 29.83 14.45
CA ILE A 160 7.48 29.78 15.91
C ILE A 160 8.92 30.11 16.26
N VAL A 161 9.88 29.53 15.53
CA VAL A 161 11.31 29.64 15.87
C VAL A 161 12.01 30.81 15.20
N ASP A 162 11.35 31.47 14.24
CA ASP A 162 11.82 32.63 13.46
C ASP A 162 13.21 32.42 12.81
N VAL A 163 13.49 31.18 12.39
CA VAL A 163 14.69 30.82 11.62
C VAL A 163 14.31 29.95 10.43
N PRO A 164 15.03 30.00 9.30
CA PRO A 164 14.74 29.16 8.14
C PRO A 164 14.73 27.66 8.52
N VAL A 165 13.66 26.96 8.17
CA VAL A 165 13.50 25.52 8.43
C VAL A 165 13.63 24.75 7.11
N GLY A 166 14.65 23.90 7.02
CA GLY A 166 14.77 22.90 5.97
C GLY A 166 14.01 21.63 6.34
N LEU A 167 13.28 21.06 5.38
CA LEU A 167 12.65 19.74 5.51
C LEU A 167 13.36 18.76 4.59
N ILE A 168 13.83 17.65 5.16
CA ILE A 168 14.47 16.57 4.42
C ILE A 168 13.51 15.38 4.44
N ASP A 169 12.99 15.01 3.27
CA ASP A 169 12.17 13.81 3.11
C ASP A 169 13.08 12.60 2.82
N ASN A 170 13.32 11.82 3.87
CA ASN A 170 14.06 10.57 3.82
C ASN A 170 13.08 9.41 4.05
N ALA A 171 12.20 9.15 3.07
CA ALA A 171 11.21 8.08 3.14
C ALA A 171 11.42 7.01 2.06
N TRP A 172 11.31 5.74 2.45
CA TRP A 172 11.31 4.61 1.51
C TRP A 172 10.27 3.57 1.91
N GLY A 173 9.24 3.39 1.08
CA GLY A 173 8.15 2.47 1.38
C GLY A 173 8.60 1.01 1.54
N GLY A 174 8.10 0.34 2.57
CA GLY A 174 8.39 -1.07 2.84
C GLY A 174 9.82 -1.37 3.34
N SER A 175 10.60 -0.35 3.70
CA SER A 175 11.93 -0.56 4.28
C SER A 175 11.85 -1.18 5.69
N ALA A 176 12.82 -2.01 6.03
CA ALA A 176 12.99 -2.52 7.40
C ALA A 176 13.87 -1.56 8.24
N ALA A 177 13.65 -1.47 9.55
CA ALA A 177 14.34 -0.52 10.43
C ALA A 177 15.87 -0.67 10.42
N GLU A 178 16.38 -1.90 10.35
CA GLU A 178 17.81 -2.20 10.30
C GLU A 178 18.49 -1.66 9.04
N ALA A 179 17.73 -1.41 7.97
CA ALA A 179 18.26 -0.82 6.75
C ALA A 179 18.67 0.65 6.98
N TRP A 180 18.07 1.33 7.96
CA TRP A 180 18.29 2.75 8.30
C TRP A 180 19.41 2.96 9.32
N VAL A 181 20.06 1.89 9.80
CA VAL A 181 21.18 1.96 10.73
C VAL A 181 22.47 1.58 10.00
N ARG A 182 23.60 2.22 10.35
CA ARG A 182 24.90 1.81 9.82
C ARG A 182 25.13 0.33 10.14
N ARG A 183 25.42 -0.46 9.10
CA ARG A 183 25.64 -1.91 9.25
C ARG A 183 26.69 -2.26 10.31
N SER A 184 27.82 -1.55 10.30
CA SER A 184 28.91 -1.80 11.25
C SER A 184 28.55 -1.50 12.71
N SER A 185 27.52 -0.69 12.95
CA SER A 185 26.98 -0.48 14.30
C SER A 185 26.19 -1.68 14.77
N LEU A 186 25.33 -2.23 13.89
CA LEU A 186 24.61 -3.48 14.16
C LEU A 186 25.58 -4.63 14.41
N GLU A 187 26.67 -4.73 13.63
CA GLU A 187 27.67 -5.81 13.74
C GLU A 187 28.43 -5.84 15.07
N LYS A 188 28.49 -4.70 15.77
CA LYS A 188 29.17 -4.60 17.07
C LYS A 188 28.27 -4.86 18.26
N ASP A 189 26.96 -4.87 18.05
CA ASP A 189 26.00 -4.98 19.14
C ASP A 189 25.44 -6.42 19.22
N PRO A 190 25.69 -7.14 20.33
CA PRO A 190 25.30 -8.54 20.46
C PRO A 190 23.79 -8.76 20.40
N ARG A 191 22.96 -7.73 20.65
CA ARG A 191 21.50 -7.81 20.52
C ARG A 191 21.04 -8.18 19.11
N PHE A 192 21.82 -7.81 18.09
CA PHE A 192 21.48 -8.03 16.69
C PHE A 192 22.27 -9.18 16.04
N ALA A 193 22.95 -10.02 16.83
CA ALA A 193 23.72 -11.14 16.33
C ALA A 193 22.87 -12.08 15.45
N THR A 194 21.68 -12.47 15.92
CA THR A 194 20.76 -13.32 15.15
C THR A 194 20.29 -12.66 13.86
N LEU A 195 19.95 -11.37 13.89
CA LEU A 195 19.58 -10.60 12.70
C LEU A 195 20.70 -10.64 11.65
N LEU A 196 21.94 -10.47 12.08
CA LEU A 196 23.10 -10.44 11.19
C LEU A 196 23.51 -11.82 10.70
N GLU A 197 23.42 -12.85 11.53
CA GLU A 197 23.62 -14.24 11.08
C GLU A 197 22.63 -14.60 9.95
N ASN A 198 21.36 -14.25 10.12
CA ASN A 198 20.33 -14.45 9.10
C ASN A 198 20.60 -13.62 7.85
N THR A 199 21.07 -12.38 8.03
CA THR A 199 21.48 -11.51 6.93
C THR A 199 22.62 -12.14 6.13
N VAL A 200 23.70 -12.58 6.79
CA VAL A 200 24.86 -13.20 6.15
C VAL A 200 24.48 -14.48 5.42
N LYS A 201 23.62 -15.32 6.01
CA LYS A 201 23.07 -16.50 5.34
C LYS A 201 22.31 -16.13 4.07
N THR A 202 21.47 -15.09 4.14
CA THR A 202 20.71 -14.60 2.99
C THR A 202 21.64 -14.03 1.92
N GLU A 203 22.67 -13.27 2.32
CA GLU A 203 23.67 -12.74 1.40
C GLU A 203 24.39 -13.86 0.67
N ALA A 204 24.94 -14.83 1.40
CA ALA A 204 25.63 -15.98 0.83
C ALA A 204 24.73 -16.74 -0.15
N GLN A 205 23.46 -16.95 0.22
CA GLN A 205 22.47 -17.56 -0.67
C GLN A 205 22.28 -16.72 -1.93
N LYS A 206 21.99 -15.42 -1.81
CA LYS A 206 21.68 -14.54 -2.96
C LYS A 206 22.88 -14.29 -3.86
N THR A 207 24.11 -14.34 -3.35
CA THR A 207 25.33 -14.21 -4.17
C THR A 207 25.78 -15.53 -4.80
N SER A 208 25.20 -16.66 -4.40
CA SER A 208 25.61 -17.97 -4.91
C SER A 208 25.32 -18.14 -6.41
N PRO A 209 26.12 -18.94 -7.14
CA PRO A 209 25.77 -19.34 -8.50
C PRO A 209 24.40 -20.00 -8.58
N GLN A 210 24.05 -20.80 -7.56
CA GLN A 210 22.75 -21.47 -7.49
C GLN A 210 21.58 -20.47 -7.50
N ALA A 211 21.68 -19.33 -6.81
CA ALA A 211 20.62 -18.34 -6.82
C ALA A 211 20.37 -17.72 -8.21
N LYS A 212 21.39 -17.66 -9.07
CA LYS A 212 21.22 -17.25 -10.47
C LYS A 212 20.50 -18.33 -11.27
N THR A 213 20.93 -19.58 -11.12
CA THR A 213 20.26 -20.73 -11.75
C THR A 213 18.80 -20.85 -11.31
N ASP A 214 18.52 -20.78 -10.01
CA ASP A 214 17.16 -20.80 -9.45
C ASP A 214 16.31 -19.65 -10.01
N TYR A 215 16.89 -18.45 -10.16
CA TYR A 215 16.21 -17.31 -10.74
C TYR A 215 15.92 -17.50 -12.23
N GLU A 216 16.86 -18.03 -13.01
CA GLU A 216 16.67 -18.33 -14.43
C GLU A 216 15.59 -19.41 -14.64
N GLU A 217 15.60 -20.46 -13.82
CA GLU A 217 14.55 -21.48 -13.80
C GLU A 217 13.19 -20.90 -13.41
N ALA A 218 13.14 -20.08 -12.36
CA ALA A 218 11.92 -19.40 -11.93
C ALA A 218 11.42 -18.44 -13.00
N LEU A 219 12.32 -17.76 -13.73
CA LEU A 219 11.97 -16.87 -14.82
C LEU A 219 11.42 -17.64 -16.02
N LEU A 220 11.96 -18.82 -16.33
CA LEU A 220 11.42 -19.69 -17.37
C LEU A 220 10.04 -20.22 -16.99
N LYS A 221 9.87 -20.71 -15.75
CA LYS A 221 8.56 -21.11 -15.21
C LYS A 221 7.56 -19.96 -15.23
N HIS A 222 8.01 -18.75 -14.89
CA HIS A 222 7.20 -17.54 -14.95
C HIS A 222 6.79 -17.21 -16.37
N LYS A 223 7.68 -17.31 -17.37
CA LYS A 223 7.33 -17.08 -18.78
C LYS A 223 6.24 -18.03 -19.25
N VAL A 224 6.38 -19.33 -18.97
CA VAL A 224 5.35 -20.33 -19.31
C VAL A 224 4.04 -20.02 -18.60
N ALA A 225 4.08 -19.73 -17.29
CA ALA A 225 2.88 -19.39 -16.53
C ALA A 225 2.24 -18.07 -16.99
N ALA A 226 3.03 -17.08 -17.40
CA ALA A 226 2.56 -15.80 -17.91
C ALA A 226 1.95 -15.94 -19.31
N GLU A 227 2.51 -16.79 -20.17
CA GLU A 227 1.92 -17.14 -21.46
C GLU A 227 0.62 -17.92 -21.31
N ALA A 228 0.59 -18.90 -20.40
CA ALA A 228 -0.63 -19.64 -20.06
C ALA A 228 -1.70 -18.72 -19.48
N ALA A 229 -1.31 -17.79 -18.59
CA ALA A 229 -2.22 -16.80 -18.04
C ALA A 229 -2.77 -15.89 -19.15
N LYS A 230 -1.90 -15.38 -20.03
CA LYS A 230 -2.29 -14.58 -21.19
C LYS A 230 -3.27 -15.32 -22.11
N ALA A 231 -3.00 -16.60 -22.40
CA ALA A 231 -3.88 -17.45 -23.21
C ALA A 231 -5.23 -17.70 -22.53
N ALA A 232 -5.23 -17.83 -21.20
CA ALA A 232 -6.44 -18.00 -20.38
C ALA A 232 -7.17 -16.68 -20.09
N GLY A 233 -6.66 -15.53 -20.57
CA GLY A 233 -7.19 -14.21 -20.22
C GLY A 233 -7.06 -13.86 -18.73
N THR A 234 -6.23 -14.61 -18.01
CA THR A 234 -5.89 -14.39 -16.62
C THR A 234 -4.58 -13.62 -16.49
N PRO A 235 -4.37 -12.87 -15.42
CA PRO A 235 -3.13 -12.11 -15.33
C PRO A 235 -1.95 -12.90 -14.91
N PRO A 236 -0.79 -12.48 -15.46
CA PRO A 236 0.41 -13.20 -15.21
C PRO A 236 0.72 -13.15 -13.72
N PRO A 237 1.25 -14.24 -13.16
CA PRO A 237 1.83 -14.19 -11.82
C PRO A 237 2.90 -13.10 -11.76
N ARG A 238 3.19 -12.62 -10.55
CA ARG A 238 4.26 -11.64 -10.36
C ARG A 238 5.59 -12.23 -10.83
N PRO A 239 6.41 -11.49 -11.61
CA PRO A 239 7.71 -12.00 -12.01
C PRO A 239 8.60 -12.24 -10.79
N PRO A 240 9.42 -13.30 -10.81
CA PRO A 240 10.43 -13.49 -9.79
C PRO A 240 11.36 -12.27 -9.77
N GLN A 241 11.89 -11.95 -8.59
CA GLN A 241 12.88 -10.89 -8.46
C GLN A 241 14.28 -11.47 -8.65
N PRO A 242 15.19 -10.77 -9.35
CA PRO A 242 16.57 -11.21 -9.43
C PRO A 242 17.20 -11.20 -8.03
N PRO A 243 18.18 -12.07 -7.73
CA PRO A 243 18.80 -12.14 -6.41
C PRO A 243 19.40 -10.79 -5.98
N GLU A 244 19.90 -9.99 -6.92
CA GLU A 244 20.44 -8.65 -6.70
C GLU A 244 19.40 -7.65 -6.16
N ALA A 245 18.11 -7.88 -6.40
CA ALA A 245 17.05 -7.00 -5.92
C ALA A 245 16.98 -6.95 -4.38
N TRP A 246 17.25 -8.08 -3.72
CA TRP A 246 17.34 -8.09 -2.26
C TRP A 246 18.67 -7.48 -1.78
N LEU A 247 19.79 -7.80 -2.45
CA LEU A 247 21.12 -7.29 -2.10
C LEU A 247 21.21 -5.75 -2.17
N SER A 248 20.49 -5.13 -3.11
CA SER A 248 20.36 -3.68 -3.25
C SER A 248 19.07 -3.11 -2.62
N GLY A 249 18.29 -3.97 -1.95
CA GLY A 249 16.95 -3.67 -1.48
C GLY A 249 16.91 -2.85 -0.19
N ASN A 250 15.68 -2.51 0.20
CA ASN A 250 15.34 -1.65 1.34
C ASN A 250 15.19 -2.39 2.68
N SER A 251 15.40 -3.71 2.70
CA SER A 251 15.36 -4.52 3.92
C SER A 251 16.74 -5.00 4.37
N ARG A 252 17.77 -4.86 3.53
CA ARG A 252 19.12 -5.29 3.87
C ARG A 252 19.75 -4.30 4.86
N PRO A 253 20.33 -4.76 5.99
CA PRO A 253 20.95 -3.89 6.98
C PRO A 253 21.93 -2.87 6.38
N GLY A 254 21.74 -1.60 6.73
CA GLY A 254 22.56 -0.46 6.28
C GLY A 254 22.43 0.00 4.84
N ASN A 255 21.63 -0.66 3.98
CA ASN A 255 21.47 -0.21 2.59
C ASN A 255 20.84 1.19 2.51
N ILE A 256 19.76 1.42 3.25
CA ILE A 256 19.07 2.70 3.26
C ILE A 256 19.90 3.76 3.99
N PHE A 257 20.60 3.38 5.06
CA PHE A 257 21.54 4.27 5.73
C PHE A 257 22.57 4.80 4.72
N ASN A 258 23.22 3.92 3.96
CA ASN A 258 24.26 4.33 3.01
C ASN A 258 23.69 5.15 1.83
N GLY A 259 22.52 4.78 1.33
CA GLY A 259 21.93 5.40 0.13
C GLY A 259 21.13 6.69 0.39
N ILE A 260 20.58 6.87 1.59
CA ILE A 260 19.63 7.95 1.91
C ILE A 260 20.07 8.76 3.13
N VAL A 261 20.42 8.10 4.23
CA VAL A 261 20.75 8.80 5.49
C VAL A 261 22.13 9.45 5.40
N ASN A 262 23.15 8.68 5.00
CA ASN A 262 24.55 9.09 4.96
C ASN A 262 24.81 10.34 4.09
N PRO A 263 24.20 10.50 2.90
CA PRO A 263 24.32 11.75 2.13
C PRO A 263 23.72 13.00 2.81
N THR A 264 22.85 12.80 3.81
CA THR A 264 22.25 13.90 4.58
C THR A 264 22.97 14.20 5.90
N LEU A 265 23.96 13.38 6.26
CA LEU A 265 24.86 13.69 7.37
C LEU A 265 25.68 14.94 7.03
N GLY A 266 25.72 15.89 7.96
CA GLY A 266 26.37 17.19 7.77
C GLY A 266 25.40 18.37 7.65
N TYR A 267 24.14 18.13 7.29
CA TYR A 267 23.10 19.13 7.51
C TYR A 267 22.78 19.23 9.01
N GLY A 268 22.56 20.45 9.49
CA GLY A 268 22.04 20.68 10.84
C GLY A 268 20.69 19.99 11.05
N ILE A 269 20.48 19.36 12.20
CA ILE A 269 19.24 18.66 12.53
C ILE A 269 18.60 19.23 13.78
N LYS A 270 17.28 19.45 13.72
CA LYS A 270 16.48 19.89 14.88
C LYS A 270 15.47 18.86 15.35
N GLY A 271 15.26 17.81 14.58
CA GLY A 271 14.46 16.66 14.99
C GLY A 271 14.13 15.76 13.81
N VAL A 272 13.48 14.64 14.12
CA VAL A 272 13.01 13.64 13.16
C VAL A 272 11.53 13.37 13.40
N ILE A 273 10.79 13.12 12.32
CA ILE A 273 9.44 12.52 12.38
C ILE A 273 9.55 11.16 11.71
N TRP A 274 9.23 10.12 12.46
CA TRP A 274 9.44 8.73 12.05
C TRP A 274 8.13 7.99 11.92
N TYR A 275 7.87 7.47 10.73
CA TYR A 275 6.72 6.60 10.48
C TYR A 275 7.18 5.37 9.72
N GLN A 276 7.38 4.28 10.45
CA GLN A 276 7.82 2.99 9.94
C GLN A 276 7.49 1.93 10.98
N GLY A 277 7.26 0.71 10.51
CA GLY A 277 7.26 -0.49 11.34
C GLY A 277 6.72 -1.71 10.60
N GLU A 278 5.99 -1.50 9.51
CA GLU A 278 5.23 -2.51 8.79
C GLU A 278 6.08 -3.72 8.40
N SER A 279 7.30 -3.49 7.88
CA SER A 279 8.22 -4.56 7.47
C SER A 279 8.89 -5.30 8.65
N ASN A 280 8.71 -4.82 9.88
CA ASN A 280 9.25 -5.41 11.09
C ASN A 280 8.14 -6.00 11.99
N ALA A 281 6.87 -5.96 11.59
CA ALA A 281 5.74 -6.36 12.44
C ALA A 281 5.87 -7.78 13.00
N SER A 282 6.34 -8.74 12.20
CA SER A 282 6.58 -10.13 12.65
C SER A 282 7.76 -10.29 13.62
N ARG A 283 8.52 -9.23 13.90
CA ARG A 283 9.68 -9.19 14.78
C ARG A 283 9.55 -8.08 15.82
N ALA A 284 8.35 -7.88 16.36
CA ALA A 284 8.04 -6.79 17.29
C ALA A 284 9.03 -6.70 18.49
N SER A 285 9.38 -7.83 19.10
CA SER A 285 10.36 -7.86 20.20
C SER A 285 11.76 -7.36 19.80
N GLU A 286 12.27 -7.81 18.66
CA GLU A 286 13.54 -7.30 18.11
C GLU A 286 13.44 -5.82 17.73
N TYR A 287 12.30 -5.41 17.17
CA TYR A 287 12.01 -4.01 16.84
C TYR A 287 12.06 -3.10 18.07
N GLY A 288 11.54 -3.55 19.22
CA GLY A 288 11.61 -2.82 20.49
C GLY A 288 13.03 -2.55 20.97
N GLN A 289 14.03 -3.28 20.47
CA GLN A 289 15.46 -3.00 20.73
C GLN A 289 16.10 -2.20 19.58
N LEU A 290 15.71 -2.52 18.34
CA LEU A 290 16.27 -1.93 17.14
C LEU A 290 15.86 -0.47 16.94
N PHE A 291 14.61 -0.11 17.25
CA PHE A 291 14.13 1.26 17.11
C PHE A 291 14.84 2.26 18.05
N PRO A 292 14.96 2.02 19.38
CA PRO A 292 15.73 2.92 20.23
C PRO A 292 17.21 2.94 19.84
N PHE A 293 17.78 1.79 19.47
CA PHE A 293 19.15 1.73 18.97
C PHE A 293 19.36 2.59 17.72
N MET A 294 18.43 2.58 16.76
CA MET A 294 18.50 3.45 15.58
C MET A 294 18.50 4.93 15.97
N VAL A 295 17.64 5.34 16.92
CA VAL A 295 17.60 6.72 17.43
C VAL A 295 18.94 7.11 18.05
N GLU A 296 19.51 6.24 18.88
CA GLU A 296 20.83 6.44 19.49
C GLU A 296 21.94 6.56 18.45
N GLU A 297 21.97 5.65 17.46
CA GLU A 297 22.97 5.68 16.39
C GLU A 297 22.84 6.95 15.55
N TRP A 298 21.63 7.36 15.17
CA TRP A 298 21.45 8.62 14.44
C TRP A 298 21.94 9.83 15.24
N ARG A 299 21.69 9.88 16.55
CA ARG A 299 22.24 10.94 17.41
C ARG A 299 23.78 10.94 17.43
N LYS A 300 24.41 9.76 17.44
CA LYS A 300 25.87 9.61 17.35
C LYS A 300 26.41 10.03 15.98
N GLU A 301 25.73 9.67 14.89
CA GLU A 301 26.13 10.03 13.52
C GLU A 301 26.08 11.53 13.29
N TRP A 302 25.03 12.21 13.76
CA TRP A 302 24.88 13.66 13.62
C TRP A 302 25.76 14.48 14.57
N LYS A 303 26.14 13.92 15.72
CA LYS A 303 26.98 14.60 16.73
C LYS A 303 26.41 15.95 17.21
N GLN A 304 25.07 16.07 17.25
CA GLN A 304 24.36 17.28 17.65
C GLN A 304 23.52 17.08 18.92
N GLY A 305 23.95 16.13 19.77
CA GLY A 305 23.27 15.80 21.01
C GLY A 305 21.92 15.11 20.79
N ASN A 306 21.06 15.18 21.80
CA ASN A 306 19.77 14.50 21.82
C ASN A 306 18.69 15.34 21.14
N PHE A 307 18.72 15.42 19.81
CA PHE A 307 17.62 16.05 19.08
C PHE A 307 16.30 15.28 19.28
N PRO A 308 15.15 15.99 19.28
CA PRO A 308 13.83 15.39 19.35
C PRO A 308 13.61 14.34 18.26
N PHE A 309 13.07 13.19 18.66
CA PHE A 309 12.62 12.15 17.75
C PHE A 309 11.12 12.00 17.99
N TYR A 310 10.30 12.28 17.00
CA TYR A 310 8.86 12.04 17.06
C TYR A 310 8.56 10.81 16.23
N TRP A 311 7.60 10.01 16.67
CA TRP A 311 7.19 8.82 15.96
C TRP A 311 5.67 8.79 15.82
N VAL A 312 5.21 8.08 14.80
CA VAL A 312 3.79 7.84 14.55
C VAL A 312 3.55 6.34 14.70
N GLN A 313 2.61 5.98 15.58
CA GLN A 313 2.20 4.59 15.73
C GLN A 313 1.53 4.09 14.45
N LEU A 314 1.80 2.84 14.08
CA LEU A 314 1.12 2.23 12.94
C LEU A 314 -0.39 2.27 13.12
N ALA A 315 -1.07 2.60 12.02
CA ALA A 315 -2.53 2.60 11.96
C ALA A 315 -3.10 1.21 12.19
N ASP A 316 -4.37 1.18 12.59
CA ASP A 316 -5.13 -0.06 12.64
C ASP A 316 -5.43 -0.56 11.23
N PHE A 317 -4.89 -1.72 10.86
CA PHE A 317 -4.83 -2.19 9.47
C PHE A 317 -5.23 -3.66 9.29
N MET A 318 -4.81 -4.52 10.22
CA MET A 318 -5.09 -5.96 10.11
C MET A 318 -6.58 -6.26 10.30
N LYS A 319 -7.00 -7.44 9.85
CA LYS A 319 -8.36 -7.93 10.07
C LYS A 319 -8.67 -7.92 11.57
N GLU A 320 -9.83 -7.38 11.95
CA GLU A 320 -10.33 -7.45 13.31
C GLU A 320 -10.75 -8.88 13.66
N ASP A 321 -10.32 -9.35 14.83
CA ASP A 321 -10.79 -10.59 15.43
C ASP A 321 -11.88 -10.28 16.47
N PRO A 322 -12.98 -11.07 16.50
CA PRO A 322 -14.11 -10.81 17.40
C PRO A 322 -13.76 -11.05 18.88
N THR A 323 -12.65 -11.72 19.15
CA THR A 323 -12.10 -11.96 20.48
C THR A 323 -10.61 -11.60 20.49
N PRO A 324 -10.04 -11.18 21.62
CA PRO A 324 -8.60 -10.93 21.72
C PRO A 324 -7.77 -12.16 21.32
N VAL A 325 -6.80 -11.96 20.43
CA VAL A 325 -5.84 -12.97 19.96
C VAL A 325 -4.45 -12.38 19.86
N ASP A 326 -3.43 -13.23 19.78
CA ASP A 326 -2.06 -12.81 19.52
C ASP A 326 -1.96 -12.15 18.13
N SER A 327 -1.34 -10.97 18.08
CA SER A 327 -1.26 -10.17 16.87
C SER A 327 0.09 -9.47 16.78
N ALA A 328 0.90 -9.89 15.81
CA ALA A 328 2.18 -9.27 15.49
C ALA A 328 2.04 -7.75 15.24
N TRP A 329 0.90 -7.31 14.70
CA TRP A 329 0.63 -5.89 14.48
C TRP A 329 0.38 -5.14 15.78
N ALA A 330 -0.39 -5.74 16.71
CA ALA A 330 -0.63 -5.16 18.03
C ALA A 330 0.66 -5.12 18.86
N GLU A 331 1.44 -6.19 18.87
CA GLU A 331 2.74 -6.26 19.55
C GLU A 331 3.73 -5.23 19.02
N LEU A 332 3.78 -5.01 17.71
CA LEU A 332 4.62 -3.98 17.12
C LEU A 332 4.19 -2.59 17.57
N ARG A 333 2.89 -2.28 17.54
CA ARG A 333 2.35 -0.99 18.02
C ARG A 333 2.68 -0.76 19.50
N GLU A 334 2.63 -1.81 20.31
CA GLU A 334 3.05 -1.77 21.72
C GLU A 334 4.56 -1.52 21.83
N SER A 335 5.38 -2.20 21.03
CA SER A 335 6.84 -2.03 21.00
C SER A 335 7.25 -0.62 20.60
N GLN A 336 6.56 -0.01 19.62
CA GLN A 336 6.78 1.39 19.27
C GLN A 336 6.45 2.32 20.46
N THR A 337 5.39 2.02 21.20
CA THR A 337 4.96 2.79 22.38
C THR A 337 5.96 2.70 23.53
N LYS A 338 6.54 1.52 23.75
CA LYS A 338 7.54 1.30 24.81
C LYS A 338 8.90 1.96 24.52
N THR A 339 9.12 2.40 23.28
CA THR A 339 10.44 2.89 22.84
C THR A 339 10.74 4.33 23.29
N MET A 340 9.71 5.15 23.56
CA MET A 340 9.84 6.61 23.65
C MET A 340 9.27 7.19 24.93
#